data_AF-A0A831YEX4-F1
#
_entry.id   AF-A0A831YEX4-F1
#
_cell.length_a   1.000
_cell.length_b   1.000
_cell.length_c   1.000
_cell.angle_alpha   90.00
_cell.angle_beta   90.00
_cell.angle_gamma   90.00
#
_symmetry.space_group_name_H-M   'P 1'
#
loop_
_entity.id
_entity.type
_entity.pdbx_description
1 polymer ?
#
loop_
_entity_poly.entity_id
_entity_poly.type
_entity_poly.pdbx_seq_one_letter_code
_entity_poly.pdbx_strand_id
1 'polypeptide(L)'
;LGVSLPPLLEKIFGGGAARYLGASLLTGAAALLLYLLTERVTSSPYGRALRVHREDPELVEVMGRSATRLRLWALAIGGALSAVAGALYALYVGAVFAGSFTRITYTFYPWLMMILGGMGNNLGVVNGVFIFVALRRLIDIYKYELSAVLGFDPVWLAYILFGAIALAIIALRPEGLVPEEPTPLAKKAGVLKSK
;
A
#
# COMPACT_ATOMS: atom_id res chain seq x y z
N LEU A 1 -26.31 -8.63 7.17
CA LEU A 1 -26.61 -7.23 6.79
C LEU A 1 -25.60 -6.81 5.73
N GLY A 2 -25.96 -6.92 4.46
CA GLY A 2 -25.15 -6.42 3.36
C GLY A 2 -26.01 -5.54 2.47
N VAL A 3 -25.44 -4.45 1.97
CA VAL A 3 -26.10 -3.55 1.03
C VAL A 3 -25.56 -3.87 -0.35
N SER A 4 -26.45 -4.25 -1.27
CA SER A 4 -26.13 -4.38 -2.68
C SER A 4 -26.07 -3.00 -3.31
N LEU A 5 -25.06 -2.78 -4.14
CA LEU A 5 -24.95 -1.55 -4.91
C LEU A 5 -25.69 -1.70 -6.25
N PRO A 6 -26.25 -0.60 -6.78
CA PRO A 6 -26.76 -0.58 -8.14
C PRO A 6 -25.65 -1.01 -9.11
N PRO A 7 -25.97 -1.74 -10.20
CA PRO A 7 -24.97 -2.25 -11.14
C PRO A 7 -24.47 -1.13 -12.07
N LEU A 8 -23.79 -0.13 -11.50
CA LEU A 8 -23.28 1.04 -12.21
C LEU A 8 -22.23 0.66 -13.26
N LEU A 9 -21.33 -0.27 -12.93
CA LEU A 9 -20.32 -0.77 -13.88
C LEU A 9 -20.95 -1.52 -15.05
N GLU A 10 -22.04 -2.25 -14.81
CA GLU A 10 -22.78 -2.94 -15.87
C GLU A 10 -23.51 -1.93 -16.77
N LYS A 11 -24.04 -0.85 -16.19
CA LYS A 11 -24.68 0.23 -16.93
C LYS A 11 -23.70 1.04 -17.79
N ILE A 12 -22.44 1.19 -17.35
CA ILE A 12 -21.41 1.99 -18.05
C ILE A 12 -20.65 1.16 -19.09
N PHE A 13 -20.24 -0.06 -18.73
CA PHE A 13 -19.35 -0.91 -19.55
C PHE A 13 -20.06 -2.10 -20.20
N GLY A 14 -21.35 -2.31 -19.93
CA GLY A 14 -22.11 -3.48 -20.38
C GLY A 14 -21.90 -4.71 -19.49
N GLY A 15 -22.48 -5.83 -19.89
CA GLY A 15 -22.40 -7.10 -19.16
C GLY A 15 -21.16 -7.95 -19.47
N GLY A 16 -20.91 -8.96 -18.64
CA GLY A 16 -19.91 -10.00 -18.89
C GLY A 16 -18.46 -9.51 -18.87
N ALA A 17 -17.65 -9.91 -19.86
CA ALA A 17 -16.22 -9.62 -19.92
C ALA A 17 -15.91 -8.11 -19.98
N ALA A 18 -16.75 -7.32 -20.67
CA ALA A 18 -16.58 -5.88 -20.79
C ALA A 18 -16.65 -5.17 -19.43
N ARG A 19 -17.49 -5.65 -18.52
CA ARG A 19 -17.54 -5.15 -17.13
C ARG A 19 -16.22 -5.35 -16.40
N TYR A 20 -15.65 -6.56 -16.47
CA TYR A 20 -14.40 -6.88 -15.77
C TYR A 20 -13.22 -6.10 -16.33
N LEU A 21 -13.15 -5.94 -17.66
CA LEU A 21 -12.13 -5.13 -18.33
C LEU A 21 -12.30 -3.64 -18.02
N GLY A 22 -13.52 -3.13 -18.06
CA GLY A 22 -13.81 -1.73 -17.70
C GLY A 22 -13.45 -1.43 -16.24
N ALA A 23 -13.79 -2.34 -15.33
CA ALA A 23 -13.44 -2.21 -13.92
C ALA A 23 -11.92 -2.29 -13.68
N SER A 24 -11.20 -3.20 -14.34
CA SER A 24 -9.75 -3.31 -14.21
C SER A 24 -9.00 -2.11 -14.78
N LEU A 25 -9.45 -1.56 -15.91
CA LEU A 25 -8.89 -0.33 -16.49
C LEU A 25 -9.16 0.88 -15.59
N LEU A 26 -10.38 1.02 -15.08
CA LEU A 26 -10.75 2.13 -14.21
C LEU A 26 -9.96 2.09 -12.89
N THR A 27 -9.86 0.91 -12.28
CA THR A 27 -9.06 0.72 -11.05
C THR A 27 -7.57 0.91 -11.31
N GLY A 28 -7.04 0.42 -12.43
CA GLY A 28 -5.65 0.63 -12.84
C GLY A 28 -5.33 2.11 -13.09
N ALA A 29 -6.21 2.83 -13.78
CA ALA A 29 -6.08 4.27 -13.99
C ALA A 29 -6.12 5.05 -12.68
N ALA A 30 -7.06 4.71 -11.79
CA ALA A 30 -7.12 5.31 -10.46
C ALA A 30 -5.86 5.01 -9.64
N ALA A 31 -5.36 3.78 -9.65
CA ALA A 31 -4.13 3.40 -8.95
C ALA A 31 -2.92 4.20 -9.47
N LEU A 32 -2.78 4.35 -10.80
CA LEU A 32 -1.71 5.16 -11.39
C LEU A 32 -1.83 6.63 -10.98
N LEU A 33 -3.03 7.21 -11.01
CA LEU A 33 -3.25 8.60 -10.58
C LEU A 33 -2.91 8.81 -9.10
N LEU A 34 -3.34 7.89 -8.22
CA LEU A 34 -3.04 7.95 -6.79
C LEU A 34 -1.54 7.76 -6.52
N TYR A 35 -0.86 6.89 -7.28
CA TYR A 35 0.59 6.74 -7.22
C TYR A 35 1.30 8.05 -7.58
N LEU A 36 0.94 8.67 -8.72
CA LEU A 36 1.53 9.94 -9.16
C LEU A 36 1.27 11.08 -8.15
N LEU A 37 0.06 11.12 -7.58
CA LEU A 37 -0.28 12.08 -6.54
C LEU A 37 0.58 11.86 -5.29
N THR A 38 0.75 10.61 -4.87
CA THR A 38 1.55 10.25 -3.69
C THR A 38 3.02 10.62 -3.92
N GLU A 39 3.58 10.33 -5.10
CA GLU A 39 4.94 10.71 -5.48
C GLU A 39 5.16 12.23 -5.46
N ARG A 40 4.16 12.98 -5.93
CA ARG A 40 4.18 14.44 -5.86
C ARG A 40 4.11 14.96 -4.42
N VAL A 41 3.33 14.31 -3.56
CA VAL A 41 3.22 14.68 -2.13
C VAL A 41 4.52 14.35 -1.38
N THR A 42 5.14 13.19 -1.62
CA THR A 42 6.38 12.77 -0.96
C THR A 42 7.61 13.58 -1.41
N SER A 43 7.64 14.05 -2.66
CA SER A 43 8.68 14.94 -3.18
C SER A 43 8.47 16.41 -2.80
N SER A 44 7.28 16.79 -2.33
CA SER A 44 6.98 18.16 -1.92
C SER A 44 7.67 18.58 -0.59
N PRO A 45 7.68 19.88 -0.24
CA PRO A 45 8.17 20.35 1.07
C PRO A 45 7.43 19.73 2.27
N TYR A 46 6.20 19.24 2.06
CA TYR A 46 5.44 18.52 3.07
C TYR A 46 6.02 17.12 3.31
N GLY A 47 6.30 16.37 2.24
CA GLY A 47 6.95 15.05 2.33
C GLY A 47 8.35 15.11 2.95
N ARG A 48 9.13 16.16 2.66
CA ARG A 48 10.44 16.37 3.33
C ARG A 48 10.28 16.63 4.83
N ALA A 49 9.30 17.44 5.23
CA ALA A 49 9.04 17.68 6.65
C ALA A 49 8.59 16.40 7.38
N LEU A 50 7.85 15.51 6.71
CA LEU A 50 7.49 14.20 7.27
C LEU A 50 8.70 13.30 7.50
N ARG A 51 9.69 13.32 6.60
CA ARG A 51 10.94 12.56 6.81
C ARG A 51 11.72 13.09 8.02
N VAL A 52 11.84 14.41 8.14
CA VAL A 52 12.49 15.01 9.32
C VAL A 52 11.73 14.64 10.60
N HIS A 53 10.40 14.70 10.58
CA HIS A 53 9.56 14.29 11.70
C HIS A 53 9.78 12.82 12.11
N ARG A 54 10.10 11.94 11.17
CA ARG A 54 10.39 10.51 11.43
C ARG A 54 11.73 10.33 12.14
N GLU A 55 12.72 11.17 11.86
CA GLU A 55 14.06 11.11 12.43
C GLU A 55 14.11 11.80 13.80
N ASP A 56 13.62 13.04 13.87
CA ASP A 56 13.57 13.84 15.10
C ASP A 56 12.28 14.69 15.13
N PRO A 57 11.27 14.27 15.92
CA PRO A 57 10.05 15.03 16.09
C PRO A 57 10.24 16.43 16.69
N GLU A 58 11.23 16.61 17.55
CA GLU A 58 11.48 17.87 18.28
C GLU A 58 12.10 18.91 17.34
N LEU A 59 12.95 18.48 16.40
CA LEU A 59 13.55 19.33 15.38
C LEU A 59 12.51 20.03 14.50
N VAL A 60 11.37 19.38 14.22
CA VAL A 60 10.27 19.97 13.44
C VAL A 60 9.66 21.19 14.14
N GLU A 61 9.52 21.10 15.46
CA GLU A 61 8.94 22.17 16.29
C GLU A 61 9.89 23.35 16.42
N VAL A 62 11.20 23.09 16.57
CA VAL A 62 12.25 24.13 16.58
C VAL A 62 12.32 24.89 15.25
N MET A 63 12.04 24.22 14.12
CA MET A 63 11.95 24.86 12.80
C MET A 63 10.65 25.68 12.60
N GLY A 64 9.82 25.85 13.64
CA GLY A 64 8.59 26.66 13.59
C GLY A 64 7.43 25.97 12.90
N ARG A 65 7.48 24.64 12.69
CA ARG A 65 6.36 23.86 12.15
C ARG A 65 5.72 23.03 13.24
N SER A 66 4.39 22.98 13.28
CA SER A 66 3.69 22.13 14.25
C SER A 66 3.67 20.66 13.80
N ALA A 67 4.29 19.79 14.60
CA ALA A 67 4.27 18.34 14.39
C ALA A 67 2.83 17.80 14.33
N THR A 68 1.93 18.34 15.17
CA THR A 68 0.51 17.97 15.19
C THR A 68 -0.17 18.23 13.84
N ARG A 69 0.05 19.39 13.22
CA ARG A 69 -0.57 19.72 11.93
C ARG A 69 -0.02 18.81 10.82
N LEU A 70 1.27 18.48 10.88
CA LEU A 70 1.89 17.57 9.94
C LEU A 70 1.25 16.17 9.99
N ARG A 71 1.03 15.63 11.20
CA ARG A 71 0.35 14.34 11.43
C ARG A 71 -1.12 14.35 11.01
N LEU A 72 -1.85 15.44 11.30
CA LEU A 72 -3.25 15.58 10.89
C LEU A 72 -3.40 15.55 9.37
N TRP A 73 -2.54 16.26 8.64
CA TRP A 73 -2.53 16.19 7.18
C TRP A 73 -2.17 14.80 6.66
N ALA A 74 -1.26 14.09 7.33
CA ALA A 74 -0.85 12.74 6.90
C ALA A 74 -2.03 11.78 7.03
N LEU A 75 -2.77 11.87 8.14
CA LEU A 75 -3.98 11.11 8.38
C LEU A 75 -5.08 11.46 7.37
N ALA A 76 -5.30 12.76 7.10
CA ALA A 76 -6.31 13.21 6.15
C ALA A 76 -6.02 12.73 4.72
N ILE A 77 -4.77 12.84 4.26
CA ILE A 77 -4.35 12.37 2.94
C ILE A 77 -4.47 10.85 2.86
N GLY A 78 -3.93 10.10 3.84
CA GLY A 78 -4.03 8.65 3.87
C GLY A 78 -5.48 8.14 3.91
N GLY A 79 -6.34 8.81 4.68
CA GLY A 79 -7.77 8.54 4.75
C GLY A 79 -8.47 8.80 3.42
N ALA A 80 -8.16 9.91 2.74
CA ALA A 80 -8.72 10.23 1.44
C ALA A 80 -8.33 9.19 0.37
N LEU A 81 -7.04 8.80 0.31
CA LEU A 81 -6.56 7.76 -0.61
C LEU A 81 -7.26 6.42 -0.34
N SER A 82 -7.40 6.05 0.94
CA SER A 82 -8.07 4.81 1.35
C SER A 82 -9.57 4.82 1.03
N ALA A 83 -10.23 5.98 1.15
CA ALA A 83 -11.64 6.13 0.79
C ALA A 83 -11.88 5.91 -0.70
N VAL A 84 -11.00 6.43 -1.56
CA VAL A 84 -11.06 6.19 -3.01
C VAL A 84 -10.91 4.69 -3.31
N ALA A 85 -9.91 4.04 -2.71
CA ALA A 85 -9.71 2.60 -2.88
C ALA A 85 -10.92 1.77 -2.40
N GLY A 86 -11.50 2.13 -1.25
CA GLY A 86 -12.70 1.48 -0.71
C GLY A 86 -13.94 1.67 -1.58
N ALA A 87 -14.15 2.87 -2.13
CA ALA A 87 -15.25 3.15 -3.05
C ALA A 87 -15.13 2.32 -4.34
N LEU A 88 -13.93 2.25 -4.92
CA LEU A 88 -13.65 1.42 -6.09
C LEU A 88 -13.86 -0.07 -5.81
N TYR A 89 -13.42 -0.54 -4.65
CA TYR A 89 -13.65 -1.93 -4.23
C TYR A 89 -15.14 -2.24 -4.07
N ALA A 90 -15.92 -1.34 -3.47
CA ALA A 90 -17.37 -1.51 -3.33
C ALA A 90 -18.07 -1.61 -4.69
N LEU A 91 -17.66 -0.77 -5.65
CA LEU A 91 -18.18 -0.82 -7.03
C LEU A 91 -17.82 -2.13 -7.73
N TYR A 92 -16.59 -2.62 -7.55
CA TYR A 92 -16.14 -3.88 -8.13
C TYR A 92 -16.92 -5.09 -7.62
N VAL A 93 -17.05 -5.23 -6.28
CA VAL A 93 -17.73 -6.36 -5.64
C VAL A 93 -19.26 -6.28 -5.84
N GLY A 94 -19.82 -5.07 -5.93
CA GLY A 94 -21.26 -4.84 -6.13
C GLY A 94 -22.12 -5.09 -4.89
N ALA A 95 -21.52 -5.51 -3.78
CA ALA A 95 -22.18 -5.62 -2.48
C ALA A 95 -21.15 -5.47 -1.37
N VAL A 96 -21.58 -4.90 -0.24
CA VAL A 96 -20.72 -4.65 0.92
C VAL A 96 -21.32 -5.36 2.13
N PHE A 97 -20.53 -6.25 2.73
CA PHE A 97 -20.90 -6.98 3.94
C PHE A 97 -19.89 -6.68 5.05
N ALA A 98 -20.36 -6.33 6.24
CA ALA A 98 -19.47 -6.01 7.38
C ALA A 98 -18.54 -7.18 7.73
N GLY A 99 -19.02 -8.43 7.62
CA GLY A 99 -18.22 -9.63 7.90
C GLY A 99 -17.07 -9.88 6.94
N SER A 100 -17.06 -9.25 5.76
CA SER A 100 -15.97 -9.38 4.79
C SER A 100 -14.75 -8.53 5.14
N PHE A 101 -14.89 -7.52 6.00
CA PHE A 101 -13.80 -6.63 6.40
C PHE A 101 -13.05 -7.16 7.61
N THR A 102 -12.28 -8.22 7.40
CA THR A 102 -11.45 -8.81 8.46
C THR A 102 -10.16 -8.01 8.66
N ARG A 103 -9.69 -7.92 9.91
CA ARG A 103 -8.43 -7.22 10.26
C ARG A 103 -7.23 -7.76 9.50
N ILE A 104 -7.21 -9.08 9.26
CA ILE A 104 -6.12 -9.73 8.53
C ILE A 104 -6.02 -9.17 7.11
N THR A 105 -7.17 -9.05 6.41
CA THR A 105 -7.19 -8.65 5.00
C THR A 105 -6.94 -7.16 4.81
N TYR A 106 -7.47 -6.30 5.68
CA TYR A 106 -7.47 -4.84 5.48
C TYR A 106 -6.50 -4.06 6.38
N THR A 107 -5.84 -4.72 7.34
CA THR A 107 -4.82 -4.09 8.18
C THR A 107 -3.49 -4.82 8.03
N PHE A 108 -3.47 -6.14 8.21
CA PHE A 108 -2.22 -6.91 8.21
C PHE A 108 -1.61 -7.05 6.81
N TYR A 109 -2.41 -7.40 5.80
CA TYR A 109 -1.89 -7.54 4.43
C TYR A 109 -1.31 -6.25 3.84
N PRO A 110 -1.95 -5.08 3.92
CA PRO A 110 -1.34 -3.84 3.43
C PRO A 110 -0.01 -3.52 4.13
N TRP A 111 0.07 -3.77 5.44
CA TRP A 111 1.30 -3.58 6.21
C TRP A 111 2.41 -4.54 5.75
N LEU A 112 2.08 -5.81 5.51
CA LEU A 112 3.02 -6.79 4.95
C LEU A 112 3.50 -6.40 3.56
N MET A 113 2.61 -5.96 2.67
CA MET A 113 2.97 -5.49 1.33
C MET A 113 3.95 -4.31 1.40
N MET A 114 3.71 -3.38 2.34
CA MET A 114 4.57 -2.22 2.56
C MET A 114 5.95 -2.60 3.10
N ILE A 115 6.04 -3.55 4.05
CA ILE A 115 7.32 -4.03 4.58
C ILE A 115 8.09 -4.81 3.51
N LEU A 116 7.38 -5.67 2.76
CA LEU A 116 7.96 -6.41 1.66
C LEU A 116 8.57 -5.48 0.62
N GLY A 117 7.89 -4.39 0.30
CA GLY A 117 8.38 -3.39 -0.65
C GLY A 117 9.48 -2.46 -0.12
N GLY A 118 9.36 -2.04 1.14
CA GLY A 118 10.18 -1.01 1.79
C GLY A 118 9.35 0.21 2.19
N MET A 119 9.37 0.57 3.48
CA MET A 119 8.48 1.60 4.06
C MET A 119 8.79 3.05 3.61
N GLY A 120 9.98 3.30 3.05
CA GLY A 120 10.44 4.63 2.68
C GLY A 120 10.45 4.93 1.17
N ASN A 121 10.09 3.96 0.33
CA ASN A 121 10.15 4.09 -1.13
C ASN A 121 8.81 3.70 -1.78
N ASN A 122 8.15 4.64 -2.44
CA ASN A 122 6.87 4.41 -3.13
C ASN A 122 6.98 3.31 -4.20
N LEU A 123 8.09 3.27 -4.97
CA LEU A 123 8.35 2.21 -5.95
C LEU A 123 8.56 0.86 -5.26
N GLY A 124 9.24 0.86 -4.11
CA GLY A 124 9.39 -0.34 -3.28
C GLY A 124 8.04 -0.91 -2.89
N VAL A 125 7.17 -0.09 -2.30
CA VAL A 125 5.81 -0.49 -1.90
C VAL A 125 5.01 -1.05 -3.08
N VAL A 126 5.05 -0.43 -4.26
CA VAL A 126 4.35 -0.94 -5.46
C VAL A 126 4.84 -2.34 -5.84
N ASN A 127 6.16 -2.56 -5.85
CA ASN A 127 6.74 -3.88 -6.13
C ASN A 127 6.35 -4.90 -5.04
N GLY A 128 6.34 -4.50 -3.77
CA GLY A 128 5.89 -5.35 -2.66
C GLY A 128 4.43 -5.76 -2.80
N VAL A 129 3.54 -4.82 -3.14
CA VAL A 129 2.13 -5.11 -3.45
C VAL A 129 2.03 -6.09 -4.61
N PHE A 130 2.77 -5.86 -5.71
CA PHE A 130 2.74 -6.72 -6.88
C PHE A 130 3.17 -8.16 -6.56
N ILE A 131 4.31 -8.33 -5.87
CA ILE A 131 4.83 -9.65 -5.46
C ILE A 131 3.83 -10.36 -4.55
N PHE A 132 3.32 -9.67 -3.53
CA PHE A 132 2.38 -10.25 -2.59
C PHE A 132 1.09 -10.70 -3.28
N VAL A 133 0.50 -9.84 -4.12
CA VAL A 133 -0.74 -10.14 -4.83
C VAL A 133 -0.53 -11.26 -5.85
N ALA A 134 0.58 -11.24 -6.58
CA ALA A 134 0.92 -12.31 -7.52
C ALA A 134 1.09 -13.65 -6.81
N LEU A 135 1.84 -13.70 -5.71
CA LEU A 135 2.04 -14.91 -4.92
C LEU A 135 0.71 -15.43 -4.36
N ARG A 136 -0.10 -14.55 -3.77
CA ARG A 136 -1.44 -14.92 -3.28
C ARG A 136 -2.31 -15.47 -4.40
N ARG A 137 -2.29 -14.83 -5.57
CA ARG A 137 -3.08 -15.25 -6.72
C ARG A 137 -2.64 -16.61 -7.27
N LEU A 138 -1.33 -16.88 -7.29
CA LEU A 138 -0.81 -18.20 -7.66
C LEU A 138 -1.28 -19.28 -6.68
N ILE A 139 -1.22 -19.01 -5.37
CA ILE A 139 -1.74 -19.94 -4.35
C ILE A 139 -3.24 -20.20 -4.59
N ASP A 140 -4.03 -19.16 -4.86
CA ASP A 140 -5.47 -19.31 -5.12
C ASP A 140 -5.76 -20.12 -6.40
N ILE A 141 -4.93 -20.02 -7.43
CA ILE A 141 -5.07 -20.76 -8.70
C ILE A 141 -4.74 -22.25 -8.49
N TYR A 142 -3.61 -22.55 -7.85
CA TYR A 142 -3.13 -23.92 -7.65
C TYR A 142 -3.67 -24.58 -6.37
N LYS A 143 -4.61 -23.93 -5.67
CA LYS A 143 -5.09 -24.38 -4.36
C LYS A 143 -5.56 -25.83 -4.34
N TYR A 144 -6.22 -26.30 -5.41
CA TYR A 144 -6.77 -27.65 -5.46
C TYR A 144 -5.67 -28.72 -5.55
N GLU A 145 -4.63 -28.47 -6.35
CA GLU A 145 -3.47 -29.36 -6.47
C GLU A 145 -2.63 -29.34 -5.19
N LEU A 146 -2.42 -28.15 -4.62
CA LEU A 146 -1.67 -28.00 -3.38
C LEU A 146 -2.36 -28.69 -2.20
N SER A 147 -3.69 -28.60 -2.12
CA SER A 147 -4.46 -29.27 -1.07
C SER A 147 -4.38 -30.78 -1.17
N ALA A 148 -4.35 -31.33 -2.40
CA ALA A 148 -4.21 -32.77 -2.62
C ALA A 148 -2.84 -33.31 -2.17
N VAL A 149 -1.77 -32.50 -2.27
CA VAL A 149 -0.42 -32.88 -1.85
C VAL A 149 -0.20 -32.67 -0.34
N LEU A 150 -0.70 -31.55 0.20
CA LEU A 150 -0.42 -31.12 1.57
C LEU A 150 -1.39 -31.70 2.61
N GLY A 151 -2.59 -32.14 2.19
CA GLY A 151 -3.60 -32.74 3.08
C GLY A 151 -4.33 -31.74 3.98
N PHE A 152 -4.17 -30.43 3.77
CA PHE A 152 -4.89 -29.37 4.48
C PHE A 152 -5.30 -28.22 3.54
N ASP A 153 -6.15 -27.32 4.06
CA ASP A 153 -6.67 -26.20 3.28
C ASP A 153 -5.57 -25.16 2.98
N PRO A 154 -5.30 -24.82 1.70
CA PRO A 154 -4.31 -23.83 1.29
C PRO A 154 -4.50 -22.43 1.89
N VAL A 155 -5.67 -22.13 2.43
CA VAL A 155 -5.92 -20.90 3.19
C VAL A 155 -4.93 -20.77 4.37
N TRP A 156 -4.65 -21.86 5.08
CA TRP A 156 -3.67 -21.86 6.17
C TRP A 156 -2.23 -21.73 5.67
N LEU A 157 -1.93 -22.32 4.51
CA LEU A 157 -0.62 -22.19 3.88
C LEU A 157 -0.32 -20.73 3.56
N ALA A 158 -1.29 -19.98 3.01
CA ALA A 158 -1.11 -18.57 2.70
C ALA A 158 -0.74 -17.77 3.97
N TYR A 159 -1.43 -18.00 5.09
CA TYR A 159 -1.12 -17.31 6.36
C TYR A 159 0.27 -17.64 6.87
N ILE A 160 0.66 -18.93 6.88
CA ILE A 160 1.98 -19.37 7.34
C ILE A 160 3.06 -18.80 6.42
N LEU A 161 2.87 -18.87 5.11
CA LEU A 161 3.82 -18.40 4.12
C LEU A 161 4.02 -16.89 4.21
N PHE A 162 2.94 -16.11 4.28
CA PHE A 162 3.06 -14.65 4.40
C PHE A 162 3.64 -14.23 5.76
N GLY A 163 3.35 -14.96 6.83
CA GLY A 163 4.02 -14.78 8.12
C GLY A 163 5.52 -15.08 8.05
N ALA A 164 5.90 -16.18 7.39
CA ALA A 164 7.29 -16.56 7.18
C ALA A 164 8.04 -15.55 6.30
N ILE A 165 7.41 -15.06 5.23
CA ILE A 165 7.96 -14.00 4.37
C ILE A 165 8.18 -12.71 5.17
N ALA A 166 7.21 -12.32 6.01
CA ALA A 166 7.35 -11.17 6.88
C ALA A 166 8.56 -11.31 7.81
N LEU A 167 8.70 -12.45 8.48
CA LEU A 167 9.83 -12.75 9.36
C LEU A 167 11.15 -12.77 8.61
N ALA A 168 11.20 -13.40 7.43
CA ALA A 168 12.40 -13.46 6.61
C ALA A 168 12.88 -12.07 6.19
N ILE A 169 11.95 -11.16 5.84
CA ILE A 169 12.30 -9.81 5.42
C ILE A 169 12.80 -8.97 6.59
N ILE A 170 12.11 -9.05 7.72
CA ILE A 170 12.57 -8.38 8.95
C ILE A 170 13.97 -8.88 9.35
N ALA A 171 14.24 -10.18 9.17
CA ALA A 171 15.53 -10.77 9.51
C ALA A 171 16.65 -10.45 8.50
N LEU A 172 16.35 -10.41 7.19
CA LEU A 172 17.38 -10.35 6.13
C LEU A 172 17.55 -8.95 5.52
N ARG A 173 16.48 -8.15 5.49
CA ARG A 173 16.42 -6.84 4.81
C ARG A 173 15.42 -5.92 5.53
N PRO A 174 15.75 -5.38 6.72
CA PRO A 174 14.84 -4.53 7.51
C PRO A 174 14.41 -3.24 6.78
N GLU A 175 15.14 -2.84 5.74
CA GLU A 175 14.84 -1.68 4.90
C GLU A 175 13.85 -2.00 3.74
N GLY A 176 13.51 -3.27 3.54
CA GLY A 176 12.67 -3.76 2.43
C GLY A 176 13.45 -4.10 1.16
N LEU A 177 12.74 -4.45 0.08
CA LEU A 177 13.35 -4.84 -1.20
C LEU A 177 13.98 -3.65 -1.95
N VAL A 178 13.41 -2.45 -1.82
CA VAL A 178 13.94 -1.23 -2.45
C VAL A 178 14.12 -0.17 -1.35
N PRO A 179 15.36 0.04 -0.86
CA PRO A 179 15.64 1.02 0.18
C PRO A 179 15.28 2.46 -0.23
N GLU A 180 15.08 3.31 0.77
CA GLU A 180 14.85 4.74 0.58
C GLU A 180 16.15 5.42 0.14
N GLU A 181 16.13 6.16 -0.98
CA GLU A 181 17.27 6.99 -1.35
C GLU A 181 17.43 8.13 -0.34
N PRO A 182 18.61 8.31 0.29
CA PRO A 182 18.83 9.40 1.20
C PRO A 182 18.63 10.71 0.45
N THR A 183 17.61 11.48 0.86
CA THR A 183 17.40 12.82 0.32
C THR A 183 18.65 13.63 0.63
N PRO A 184 19.36 14.23 -0.35
CA PRO A 184 20.59 14.96 -0.09
C PRO A 184 20.32 16.17 0.82
N LEU A 185 20.54 16.00 2.12
CA LEU A 185 20.55 17.09 3.07
C LEU A 185 21.84 17.86 2.84
N ALA A 186 21.71 18.98 2.15
CA ALA A 186 22.76 19.90 1.73
C ALA A 186 23.78 19.31 0.74
N LYS A 187 23.75 19.83 -0.48
CA LYS A 187 24.93 19.91 -1.35
C LYS A 187 26.10 20.39 -0.48
N LYS A 188 27.08 19.50 -0.25
CA LYS A 188 28.35 19.73 0.48
C LYS A 188 28.56 21.22 0.73
N ALA A 189 28.36 21.66 1.97
CA ALA A 189 28.77 22.98 2.39
C ALA A 189 30.28 23.11 2.09
N GLY A 190 30.62 23.72 0.97
CA GLY A 190 31.98 24.12 0.60
C GLY A 190 32.50 25.27 1.46
N VAL A 191 32.12 25.31 2.75
CA VAL A 191 32.38 26.44 3.67
C VAL A 191 32.86 25.93 5.03
N LEU A 192 33.61 24.83 5.06
CA LEU A 192 34.49 24.50 6.18
C LEU A 192 35.88 24.11 5.67
N LYS A 193 36.51 25.04 4.95
CA LYS A 193 37.98 25.15 4.92
C LYS A 193 38.36 26.49 5.54
N SER A 194 38.42 26.48 6.86
CA SER A 194 39.26 27.40 7.63
C SER A 194 40.18 26.53 8.48
N LYS A 195 41.41 26.38 8.00
CA LYS A 195 42.67 26.46 8.73
C LYS A 195 43.82 26.17 7.77
#